data_AF-A0A1G3ATF6-F1
#
_entry.id   AF-A0A1G3ATF6-F1
#
_cell.length_a   1.000
_cell.length_b   1.000
_cell.length_c   1.000
_cell.angle_alpha   90.00
_cell.angle_beta   90.00
_cell.angle_gamma   90.00
#
_symmetry.space_group_name_H-M   'P 1'
#
loop_
_entity.id
_entity.type
_entity.pdbx_description
1 polymer ?
#
loop_
_entity_poly.entity_id
_entity_poly.type
_entity_poly.pdbx_seq_one_letter_code
_entity_poly.pdbx_strand_id
1 'polypeptide(L)'
;MRRGLPGEFDFGMVQCGGGLHFRRGDYLYQFYAGWPWTHGGFRRLTPAQRQDKAVTWGRQTLYLAKQRLDGFVSADAPYSGGWLVTPPLVFEGHRLELNVNVAAMGDARVEIQDADGNPIPGFTRDDCNRILMNDVAYTVGWGDTSDVSALAGKPVRLRFEMRSAKLYAFQFRAQQQ
;
A
#
# COMPACT_ATOMS: atom_id res chain seq x y z
N MET A 1 -9.57 -4.43 -3.22
CA MET A 1 -9.94 -5.85 -3.21
C MET A 1 -9.93 -6.39 -4.64
N ARG A 2 -9.26 -7.50 -4.90
CA ARG A 2 -9.38 -8.19 -6.19
C ARG A 2 -10.68 -8.99 -6.18
N ARG A 3 -11.35 -9.04 -7.32
CA ARG A 3 -12.51 -9.91 -7.54
C ARG A 3 -12.07 -11.38 -7.54
N GLY A 4 -12.94 -12.27 -7.07
CA GLY A 4 -12.69 -13.71 -7.14
C GLY A 4 -12.46 -14.22 -8.55
N LEU A 5 -11.85 -15.40 -8.64
CA LEU A 5 -11.66 -16.16 -9.87
C LEU A 5 -12.99 -16.76 -10.38
N PRO A 6 -13.11 -17.14 -11.66
CA PRO A 6 -14.29 -17.83 -12.17
C PRO A 6 -14.66 -19.04 -11.29
N GLY A 7 -15.91 -19.09 -10.84
CA GLY A 7 -16.40 -20.13 -9.94
C GLY A 7 -16.31 -19.80 -8.45
N GLU A 8 -15.67 -18.69 -8.07
CA GLU A 8 -15.69 -18.19 -6.69
C GLU A 8 -16.96 -17.34 -6.43
N PHE A 9 -17.35 -17.27 -5.16
CA PHE A 9 -18.60 -16.65 -4.72
C PHE A 9 -18.67 -15.14 -5.01
N ASP A 10 -17.55 -14.45 -5.20
CA ASP A 10 -17.43 -13.02 -5.45
C ASP A 10 -16.88 -12.72 -6.86
N PHE A 11 -16.89 -13.72 -7.76
CA PHE A 11 -16.42 -13.59 -9.14
C PHE A 11 -17.15 -12.51 -9.93
N GLY A 12 -18.46 -12.36 -9.73
CA GLY A 12 -19.29 -11.51 -10.56
C GLY A 12 -19.36 -10.07 -10.07
N MET A 13 -19.44 -9.91 -8.76
CA MET A 13 -19.56 -8.61 -8.08
C MET A 13 -19.04 -8.71 -6.65
N VAL A 14 -18.40 -7.63 -6.20
CA VAL A 14 -18.10 -7.36 -4.80
C VAL A 14 -18.78 -6.04 -4.42
N GLN A 15 -19.44 -6.02 -3.27
CA GLN A 15 -19.95 -4.80 -2.65
C GLN A 15 -19.38 -4.68 -1.24
N CYS A 16 -18.65 -3.61 -0.97
CA CYS A 16 -18.24 -3.31 0.40
C CYS A 16 -19.47 -2.90 1.22
N GLY A 17 -19.67 -3.52 2.38
CA GLY A 17 -20.74 -3.12 3.29
C GLY A 17 -20.45 -1.71 3.78
N GLY A 18 -21.31 -0.74 3.46
CA GLY A 18 -21.10 0.66 3.84
C GLY A 18 -20.78 0.80 5.34
N GLY A 19 -19.62 1.39 5.66
CA GLY A 19 -19.21 1.71 7.02
C GLY A 19 -18.61 0.58 7.87
N LEU A 20 -18.59 -0.67 7.41
CA LEU A 20 -18.07 -1.80 8.19
C LEU A 20 -16.59 -2.07 7.87
N HIS A 21 -15.72 -1.16 8.31
CA HIS A 21 -14.28 -1.41 8.34
C HIS A 21 -13.67 -1.01 9.69
N PHE A 22 -12.66 -1.75 10.12
CA PHE A 22 -11.91 -1.42 11.32
C PHE A 22 -10.43 -1.71 11.12
N ARG A 23 -9.59 -0.93 11.79
CA ARG A 23 -8.15 -1.16 11.84
C ARG A 23 -7.84 -2.00 13.07
N ARG A 24 -6.98 -3.01 12.92
CA ARG A 24 -6.34 -3.71 14.04
C ARG A 24 -4.87 -3.94 13.71
N GLY A 25 -3.99 -3.24 14.43
CA GLY A 25 -2.57 -3.18 14.14
C GLY A 25 -2.32 -2.65 12.72
N ASP A 26 -1.60 -3.44 11.94
CA ASP A 26 -1.12 -3.10 10.59
C ASP A 26 -2.08 -3.49 9.48
N TYR A 27 -3.33 -3.83 9.84
CA TYR A 27 -4.31 -4.31 8.89
C TYR A 27 -5.62 -3.54 8.98
N LEU A 28 -6.17 -3.25 7.81
CA LEU A 28 -7.54 -2.81 7.61
C LEU A 28 -8.42 -4.01 7.27
N TYR A 29 -9.44 -4.21 8.08
CA TYR A 29 -10.44 -5.25 7.92
C TYR A 29 -11.69 -4.63 7.31
N GLN A 30 -12.17 -5.19 6.19
CA GLN A 30 -13.32 -4.66 5.45
C GLN A 30 -14.33 -5.79 5.26
N PHE A 31 -15.56 -5.59 5.73
CA PHE A 31 -16.64 -6.52 5.47
C PHE A 31 -17.26 -6.25 4.11
N TYR A 32 -17.53 -7.30 3.36
CA TYR A 32 -18.11 -7.19 2.03
C TYR A 32 -19.08 -8.34 1.73
N ALA A 33 -19.99 -8.10 0.80
CA ALA A 33 -20.82 -9.12 0.19
C ALA A 33 -20.32 -9.39 -1.23
N GLY A 34 -20.38 -10.65 -1.65
CA GLY A 34 -19.98 -11.10 -2.99
C GLY A 34 -21.11 -11.83 -3.68
N TRP A 35 -21.12 -11.78 -5.02
CA TRP A 35 -22.02 -12.59 -5.84
C TRP A 35 -21.28 -13.21 -7.03
N PRO A 36 -21.61 -14.44 -7.43
CA PRO A 36 -20.97 -15.11 -8.56
C PRO A 36 -21.50 -14.60 -9.92
N TRP A 37 -22.41 -13.63 -9.93
CA TRP A 37 -22.91 -12.97 -11.14
C TRP A 37 -22.63 -11.46 -11.14
N THR A 38 -22.52 -10.90 -12.34
CA THR A 38 -22.36 -9.45 -12.52
C THR A 38 -23.60 -8.68 -12.09
N HIS A 39 -23.49 -7.35 -11.94
CA HIS A 39 -24.61 -6.48 -11.53
C HIS A 39 -25.90 -6.68 -12.35
N GLY A 40 -25.77 -7.03 -13.63
CA GLY A 40 -26.91 -7.32 -14.51
C GLY A 40 -27.24 -8.81 -14.67
N GLY A 41 -26.36 -9.72 -14.22
CA GLY A 41 -26.50 -11.16 -14.44
C GLY A 41 -27.78 -11.73 -13.83
N PHE A 42 -28.21 -11.20 -12.68
CA PHE A 42 -29.45 -11.63 -12.03
C PHE A 42 -30.70 -11.41 -12.91
N ARG A 43 -30.73 -10.35 -13.73
CA ARG A 43 -31.87 -10.06 -14.62
C ARG A 43 -32.00 -11.07 -15.77
N ARG A 44 -30.91 -11.77 -16.11
CA ARG A 44 -30.88 -12.78 -17.17
C ARG A 44 -31.39 -14.16 -16.71
N LEU A 45 -31.58 -14.35 -15.40
CA LEU A 45 -32.09 -15.60 -14.84
C LEU A 45 -33.62 -15.69 -15.00
N THR A 46 -34.10 -16.90 -15.30
CA THR A 46 -35.53 -17.25 -15.28
C THR A 46 -36.08 -17.22 -13.84
N PRO A 47 -37.41 -17.14 -13.64
CA PRO A 47 -38.00 -17.20 -12.30
C PRO A 47 -37.58 -18.44 -11.49
N ALA A 48 -37.49 -19.62 -12.13
CA ALA A 48 -37.04 -20.85 -11.47
C ALA A 48 -35.56 -20.77 -11.03
N GLN A 49 -34.69 -20.27 -11.90
CA GLN A 49 -33.26 -20.10 -11.60
C GLN A 49 -33.00 -19.10 -10.46
N ARG A 50 -33.88 -18.12 -10.26
CA ARG A 50 -33.77 -17.16 -9.14
C ARG A 50 -34.08 -17.77 -7.78
N GLN A 51 -34.79 -18.90 -7.76
CA GLN A 51 -35.13 -19.65 -6.55
C GLN A 51 -34.19 -20.85 -6.33
N ASP A 52 -33.44 -21.24 -7.36
CA ASP A 52 -32.47 -22.31 -7.27
C ASP A 52 -31.23 -21.88 -6.50
N LYS A 53 -31.05 -22.44 -5.30
CA LYS A 53 -29.89 -22.17 -4.44
C LYS A 53 -28.56 -22.60 -5.08
N ALA A 54 -28.55 -23.56 -5.99
CA ALA A 54 -27.34 -23.94 -6.74
C ALA A 54 -26.96 -22.89 -7.79
N VAL A 55 -27.90 -22.05 -8.22
CA VAL A 55 -27.66 -20.93 -9.15
C VAL A 55 -27.40 -19.62 -8.39
N THR A 56 -28.06 -19.44 -7.24
CA THR A 56 -27.92 -18.23 -6.40
C THR A 56 -27.05 -18.41 -5.16
N TRP A 57 -26.22 -19.46 -5.12
CA TRP A 57 -25.31 -19.72 -4.00
C TRP A 57 -24.39 -18.49 -3.81
N GLY A 58 -24.36 -17.91 -2.60
CA GLY A 58 -23.69 -16.63 -2.32
C GLY A 58 -24.63 -15.44 -2.14
N ARG A 59 -25.94 -15.59 -2.39
CA ARG A 59 -26.92 -14.65 -1.84
C ARG A 59 -26.85 -14.67 -0.31
N GLN A 60 -26.62 -13.50 0.29
CA GLN A 60 -26.67 -13.24 1.75
C GLN A 60 -25.46 -13.72 2.56
N THR A 61 -24.29 -13.86 1.94
CA THR A 61 -23.03 -14.14 2.65
C THR A 61 -22.25 -12.87 2.94
N LEU A 62 -21.72 -12.75 4.17
CA LEU A 62 -20.81 -11.70 4.58
C LEU A 62 -19.39 -12.27 4.66
N TYR A 63 -18.44 -11.58 4.05
CA TYR A 63 -17.04 -11.94 4.00
C TYR A 63 -16.18 -10.85 4.63
N LEU A 64 -14.97 -11.22 4.99
CA LEU A 64 -13.97 -10.33 5.58
C LEU A 64 -12.74 -10.31 4.69
N ALA A 65 -12.41 -9.14 4.15
CA ALA A 65 -11.12 -8.91 3.54
C ALA A 65 -10.16 -8.32 4.55
N LYS A 66 -8.96 -8.90 4.61
CA LYS A 66 -7.83 -8.37 5.38
C LYS A 66 -6.85 -7.73 4.41
N GLN A 67 -6.61 -6.44 4.56
CA GLN A 67 -5.67 -5.68 3.73
C GLN A 67 -4.60 -5.07 4.62
N ARG A 68 -3.35 -5.01 4.14
CA ARG A 68 -2.31 -4.20 4.83
C ARG A 68 -2.76 -2.74 4.88
N LEU A 69 -2.46 -2.05 5.97
CA LEU A 69 -2.69 -0.61 6.09
C LEU A 69 -2.00 0.10 4.92
N ASP A 70 -2.68 1.08 4.32
CA ASP A 70 -2.24 1.86 3.15
C ASP A 70 -1.79 1.06 1.90
N GLY A 71 -1.98 -0.26 1.86
CA GLY A 71 -1.50 -1.09 0.76
C GLY A 71 -2.47 -1.31 -0.38
N PHE A 72 -3.17 -0.27 -0.80
CA PHE A 72 -4.18 -0.36 -1.86
C PHE A 72 -3.55 -0.43 -3.26
N VAL A 73 -2.55 0.43 -3.51
CA VAL A 73 -1.82 0.56 -4.77
C VAL A 73 -0.36 0.81 -4.42
N SER A 74 0.57 0.28 -5.22
CA SER A 74 2.01 0.50 -5.05
C SER A 74 2.65 1.05 -6.30
N ALA A 75 3.73 1.82 -6.08
CA ALA A 75 4.77 2.02 -7.08
C ALA A 75 5.69 0.80 -7.07
N ASP A 76 5.71 0.06 -8.17
CA ASP A 76 6.47 -1.18 -8.31
C ASP A 76 7.79 -0.93 -9.03
N ALA A 77 8.88 -1.50 -8.51
CA ALA A 77 10.14 -1.59 -9.22
C ALA A 77 10.45 -3.05 -9.59
N PRO A 78 10.76 -3.34 -10.87
CA PRO A 78 11.14 -4.69 -11.32
C PRO A 78 12.51 -5.10 -10.76
N TYR A 79 12.92 -6.33 -11.06
CA TYR A 79 14.25 -6.83 -10.68
C TYR A 79 15.41 -6.07 -11.36
N SER A 80 15.17 -5.45 -12.52
CA SER A 80 16.14 -4.56 -13.17
C SER A 80 16.34 -3.23 -12.44
N GLY A 81 15.54 -2.95 -11.41
CA GLY A 81 15.56 -1.68 -10.68
C GLY A 81 14.67 -0.60 -11.29
N GLY A 82 14.47 0.46 -10.54
CA GLY A 82 13.71 1.65 -10.92
C GLY A 82 13.79 2.72 -9.83
N TRP A 83 13.35 3.93 -10.16
CA TRP A 83 13.31 5.03 -9.20
C TRP A 83 12.11 5.93 -9.44
N LEU A 84 11.73 6.67 -8.41
CA LEU A 84 10.76 7.76 -8.51
C LEU A 84 11.19 8.93 -7.62
N VAL A 85 10.81 10.14 -7.99
CA VAL A 85 11.09 11.36 -7.22
C VAL A 85 9.79 12.09 -6.95
N THR A 86 9.57 12.52 -5.72
CA THR A 86 8.39 13.33 -5.38
C THR A 86 8.51 14.75 -5.96
N PRO A 87 7.38 15.45 -6.13
CA PRO A 87 7.40 16.91 -6.10
C PRO A 87 8.02 17.41 -4.79
N PRO A 88 8.52 18.67 -4.74
CA PRO A 88 8.91 19.30 -3.50
C PRO A 88 7.77 19.25 -2.47
N LEU A 89 8.10 18.85 -1.24
CA LEU A 89 7.18 18.79 -0.12
C LEU A 89 7.82 19.43 1.09
N VAL A 90 6.99 20.03 1.95
CA VAL A 90 7.37 20.50 3.28
C VAL A 90 6.72 19.56 4.28
N PHE A 91 7.45 19.21 5.33
CA PHE A 91 6.99 18.25 6.32
C PHE A 91 7.24 18.70 7.75
N GLU A 92 6.51 18.07 8.67
CA GLU A 92 6.72 18.11 10.11
C GLU A 92 7.10 16.71 10.60
N GLY A 93 7.88 16.64 11.68
CA GLY A 93 8.38 15.39 12.25
C GLY A 93 9.90 15.25 12.15
N HIS A 94 10.41 14.11 12.59
CA HIS A 94 11.85 13.86 12.74
C HIS A 94 12.29 12.51 12.17
N ARG A 95 11.38 11.67 11.67
CA ARG A 95 11.75 10.42 10.97
C ARG A 95 10.85 10.19 9.78
N LEU A 96 11.40 9.53 8.76
CA LEU A 96 10.67 9.07 7.58
C LEU A 96 10.30 7.61 7.75
N GLU A 97 9.01 7.29 7.68
CA GLU A 97 8.47 5.93 7.69
C GLU A 97 7.95 5.54 6.31
N LEU A 98 8.23 4.30 5.90
CA LEU A 98 7.76 3.72 4.63
C LEU A 98 6.87 2.52 4.86
N ASN A 99 5.82 2.47 4.06
CA ASN A 99 5.04 1.26 3.83
C ASN A 99 5.59 0.57 2.59
N VAL A 100 6.40 -0.46 2.78
CA VAL A 100 7.24 -1.06 1.74
C VAL A 100 7.15 -2.59 1.76
N ASN A 101 7.30 -3.22 0.61
CA ASN A 101 7.43 -4.67 0.49
C ASN A 101 8.59 -5.00 -0.45
N VAL A 102 9.70 -5.43 0.13
CA VAL A 102 10.88 -5.85 -0.60
C VAL A 102 10.88 -7.37 -0.74
N ALA A 103 10.98 -7.87 -1.97
CA ALA A 103 11.07 -9.30 -2.23
C ALA A 103 12.45 -9.86 -1.85
N ALA A 104 12.58 -11.19 -1.81
CA ALA A 104 13.88 -11.84 -1.63
C ALA A 104 14.89 -11.34 -2.68
N MET A 105 16.10 -10.99 -2.23
CA MET A 105 17.16 -10.37 -3.04
C MET A 105 16.86 -8.97 -3.60
N GLY A 106 15.70 -8.39 -3.28
CA GLY A 106 15.38 -6.99 -3.57
C GLY A 106 16.05 -6.04 -2.58
N ASP A 107 15.95 -4.75 -2.87
CA ASP A 107 16.26 -3.68 -1.91
C ASP A 107 15.58 -2.37 -2.28
N ALA A 108 15.45 -1.49 -1.29
CA ALA A 108 15.08 -0.10 -1.48
C ALA A 108 16.02 0.83 -0.70
N ARG A 109 16.17 2.05 -1.19
CA ARG A 109 16.90 3.16 -0.56
C ARG A 109 16.16 4.47 -0.82
N VAL A 110 16.40 5.45 0.04
CA VAL A 110 15.83 6.79 -0.09
C VAL A 110 16.95 7.82 -0.02
N GLU A 111 16.96 8.73 -0.97
CA GLU A 111 17.76 9.94 -0.93
C GLU A 111 16.84 11.13 -0.67
N ILE A 112 17.28 12.06 0.19
CA ILE A 112 16.61 13.35 0.38
C ILE A 112 17.40 14.40 -0.39
N GLN A 113 16.68 15.12 -1.25
CA GLN A 113 17.21 16.19 -2.07
C GLN A 113 16.63 17.53 -1.63
N ASP A 114 17.35 18.61 -1.94
CA ASP A 114 16.82 19.97 -1.82
C ASP A 114 15.71 20.24 -2.87
N ALA A 115 15.16 21.45 -2.86
CA ALA A 115 14.11 21.86 -3.80
C ALA A 115 14.56 21.80 -5.27
N ASP A 116 15.85 22.01 -5.53
CA ASP A 116 16.45 22.02 -6.86
C ASP A 116 16.84 20.61 -7.34
N GLY A 117 16.77 19.61 -6.47
CA GLY A 117 17.07 18.22 -6.76
C GLY A 117 18.53 17.82 -6.46
N ASN A 118 19.29 18.64 -5.75
CA ASN A 118 20.63 18.27 -5.31
C ASN A 118 20.54 17.37 -4.06
N PRO A 119 21.29 16.25 -4.01
CA PRO A 119 21.36 15.40 -2.82
C PRO A 119 21.85 16.18 -1.59
N ILE A 120 21.17 16.02 -0.46
CA ILE A 120 21.59 16.66 0.79
C ILE A 120 22.66 15.77 1.45
N PRO A 121 23.86 16.29 1.79
CA PRO A 121 24.90 15.52 2.46
C PRO A 121 24.40 14.87 3.76
N GLY A 122 24.74 13.60 3.98
CA GLY A 122 24.25 12.80 5.11
C GLY A 122 22.87 12.18 4.89
N PHE A 123 22.18 12.53 3.81
CA PHE A 123 20.90 11.94 3.39
C PHE A 123 20.94 11.46 1.93
N THR A 124 22.14 11.18 1.42
CA THR A 124 22.32 10.69 0.05
C THR A 124 21.91 9.22 -0.08
N ARG A 125 21.78 8.73 -1.31
CA ARG A 125 21.56 7.30 -1.58
C ARG A 125 22.62 6.42 -0.91
N ASP A 126 23.88 6.81 -0.97
CA ASP A 126 25.01 6.00 -0.48
C ASP A 126 25.05 5.98 1.04
N ASP A 127 24.62 7.07 1.68
CA ASP A 127 24.42 7.15 3.13
C ASP A 127 23.21 6.31 3.59
N CYS A 128 22.19 6.13 2.75
CA CYS A 128 20.97 5.40 3.11
C CYS A 128 21.23 3.91 3.35
N ASN A 129 20.81 3.43 4.52
CA ASN A 129 20.81 2.01 4.84
C ASN A 129 19.88 1.25 3.88
N ARG A 130 20.29 0.03 3.49
CA ARG A 130 19.48 -0.81 2.59
C ARG A 130 18.23 -1.31 3.32
N ILE A 131 17.08 -1.10 2.71
CA ILE A 131 15.81 -1.63 3.17
C ILE A 131 15.59 -2.99 2.50
N LEU A 132 15.55 -4.06 3.29
CA LEU A 132 15.56 -5.45 2.81
C LEU A 132 14.33 -6.26 3.28
N MET A 133 13.28 -5.59 3.75
CA MET A 133 12.14 -6.23 4.42
C MET A 133 10.79 -5.72 3.95
N ASN A 134 9.73 -6.41 4.39
CA ASN A 134 8.35 -5.97 4.25
C ASN A 134 7.85 -5.42 5.59
N ASP A 135 7.42 -4.16 5.57
CA ASP A 135 6.98 -3.43 6.75
C ASP A 135 5.92 -2.40 6.34
N VAL A 136 4.98 -2.09 7.23
CA VAL A 136 3.98 -1.04 7.00
C VAL A 136 4.45 0.35 7.47
N ALA A 137 5.51 0.43 8.27
CA ALA A 137 6.05 1.65 8.86
C ALA A 137 7.57 1.55 9.11
N TYR A 138 8.34 1.10 8.11
CA TYR A 138 9.80 1.00 8.21
C TYR A 138 10.44 2.39 8.40
N THR A 139 11.18 2.58 9.49
CA THR A 139 11.94 3.82 9.70
C THR A 139 13.20 3.82 8.83
N VAL A 140 13.30 4.80 7.93
CA VAL A 140 14.48 4.97 7.08
C VAL A 140 15.65 5.53 7.91
N GLY A 141 16.84 4.98 7.70
CA GLY A 141 18.07 5.46 8.32
C GLY A 141 19.17 5.72 7.28
N TRP A 142 20.04 6.67 7.60
CA TRP A 142 21.23 7.05 6.86
C TRP A 142 22.43 6.92 7.79
N GLY A 143 23.28 5.92 7.55
CA GLY A 143 24.33 5.52 8.49
C GLY A 143 23.77 5.24 9.88
N ASP A 144 24.28 5.96 10.88
CA ASP A 144 23.91 5.80 12.30
C ASP A 144 22.70 6.66 12.72
N THR A 145 22.14 7.47 11.82
CA THR A 145 21.00 8.36 12.13
C THR A 145 19.74 7.97 11.36
N SER A 146 18.58 8.16 11.99
CA SER A 146 17.28 8.20 11.31
C SER A 146 16.57 9.55 11.52
N ASP A 147 17.28 10.52 12.11
CA ASP A 147 16.75 11.83 12.41
C ASP A 147 16.84 12.75 11.20
N VAL A 148 15.68 13.28 10.79
CA VAL A 148 15.51 14.25 9.71
C VAL A 148 15.01 15.61 10.21
N SER A 149 15.00 15.83 11.54
CA SER A 149 14.49 17.05 12.17
C SER A 149 15.13 18.33 11.62
N ALA A 150 16.41 18.29 11.25
CA ALA A 150 17.14 19.41 10.66
C ALA A 150 16.60 19.87 9.29
N LEU A 151 15.80 19.03 8.63
CA LEU A 151 15.17 19.29 7.33
C LEU A 151 13.69 19.69 7.47
N ALA A 152 13.10 19.56 8.66
CA ALA A 152 11.70 19.91 8.88
C ALA A 152 11.43 21.39 8.57
N GLY A 153 10.27 21.68 7.99
CA GLY A 153 9.89 23.03 7.54
C GLY A 153 10.61 23.52 6.28
N LYS A 154 11.56 22.77 5.71
CA LYS A 154 12.22 23.10 4.44
C LYS A 154 11.61 22.30 3.29
N PRO A 155 11.49 22.88 2.08
CA PRO A 155 11.10 22.11 0.90
C PRO A 155 12.18 21.07 0.56
N VAL A 156 11.78 19.81 0.49
CA VAL A 156 12.65 18.68 0.11
C VAL A 156 11.98 17.81 -0.94
N ARG A 157 12.77 17.01 -1.65
CA ARG A 157 12.26 15.96 -2.55
C ARG A 157 12.77 14.61 -2.07
N LEU A 158 11.94 13.58 -2.18
CA LEU A 158 12.33 12.21 -1.86
C LEU A 158 12.57 11.45 -3.15
N ARG A 159 13.79 10.93 -3.32
CA ARG A 159 14.15 10.02 -4.41
C ARG A 159 14.20 8.60 -3.85
N PHE A 160 13.23 7.78 -4.26
CA PHE A 160 13.20 6.36 -3.92
C PHE A 160 13.88 5.59 -5.02
N GLU A 161 14.87 4.78 -4.66
CA GLU A 161 15.49 3.82 -5.56
C GLU A 161 15.18 2.41 -5.08
N MET A 162 14.72 1.57 -5.98
CA MET A 162 14.08 0.30 -5.63
C MET A 162 14.44 -0.78 -6.65
N ARG A 163 14.54 -2.01 -6.17
CA ARG A 163 14.74 -3.21 -6.98
C ARG A 163 13.94 -4.36 -6.39
N SER A 164 13.06 -4.98 -7.19
CA SER A 164 12.12 -6.01 -6.73
C SER A 164 11.40 -5.60 -5.44
N ALA A 165 10.87 -4.38 -5.44
CA ALA A 165 10.24 -3.78 -4.29
C ALA A 165 8.98 -3.03 -4.69
N LYS A 166 8.07 -2.90 -3.73
CA LYS A 166 6.82 -2.16 -3.85
C LYS A 166 6.78 -1.10 -2.76
N LEU A 167 6.60 0.15 -3.14
CA LEU A 167 6.34 1.26 -2.21
C LEU A 167 4.85 1.59 -2.24
N TYR A 168 4.18 1.51 -1.09
CA TYR A 168 2.75 1.78 -0.97
C TYR A 168 2.46 3.19 -0.45
N ALA A 169 3.22 3.62 0.57
CA ALA A 169 3.06 4.93 1.19
C ALA A 169 4.35 5.36 1.89
N PHE A 170 4.46 6.64 2.19
CA PHE A 170 5.51 7.20 3.03
C PHE A 170 4.94 8.34 3.88
N GLN A 171 5.51 8.57 5.06
CA GLN A 171 5.08 9.64 5.96
C GLN A 171 6.24 10.10 6.85
N PHE A 172 6.30 11.41 7.12
CA PHE A 172 7.10 11.94 8.22
C PHE A 172 6.31 11.89 9.53
N ARG A 173 6.98 11.46 10.60
CA ARG A 173 6.37 11.31 11.92
C ARG A 173 7.07 12.16 12.96
N ALA A 174 6.29 12.77 13.84
CA ALA A 174 6.75 13.19 15.16
C ALA A 174 6.91 11.97 16.09
N GLN A 175 7.58 12.11 17.23
CA GLN A 175 7.62 11.03 18.22
C GLN A 175 6.20 10.78 18.67
N GLN A 176 5.80 9.52 18.75
CA GLN A 176 4.65 9.18 19.57
C GLN A 176 5.10 9.36 21.02
N GLN A 177 4.37 10.18 21.79
CA GLN A 177 4.42 10.13 23.25
C GLN A 177 3.90 8.77 23.72
#